data_AF-A0A9Q8Z7G8-F1
#
_entry.id   AF-A0A9Q8Z7G8-F1
#
_cell.length_a   1.000
_cell.length_b   1.000
_cell.length_c   1.000
_cell.angle_alpha   90.00
_cell.angle_beta   90.00
_cell.angle_gamma   90.00
#
_symmetry.space_group_name_H-M   'P 1'
#
loop_
_entity.id
_entity.type
_entity.pdbx_description
1 polymer ?
#
loop_
_entity_poly.entity_id
_entity_poly.type
_entity_poly.pdbx_seq_one_letter_code
_entity_poly.pdbx_strand_id
1 'polypeptide(L)' 'MMPTSTTPFNPRKRLSILTNTTLGHDVSAAFKASASLSRSSSFNETPAPPPSPVDFSFPSTPTESVREGSN' A
#
# COMPACT_ATOMS: atom_id res chain seq x y z
N MET A 1 29.99 -32.39 -2.83
CA MET A 1 29.11 -31.94 -1.73
C MET A 1 28.94 -30.44 -1.83
N MET A 2 27.73 -29.93 -2.07
CA MET A 2 27.47 -28.49 -1.97
C MET A 2 27.47 -28.09 -0.50
N PRO A 3 28.06 -26.96 -0.08
CA PRO A 3 27.97 -26.51 1.30
C PRO A 3 26.50 -26.18 1.63
N THR A 4 25.85 -27.05 2.38
CA THR A 4 24.50 -26.79 2.91
C THR A 4 24.64 -25.87 4.11
N SER A 5 24.35 -24.59 3.92
CA SER A 5 24.27 -23.61 5.00
C SER A 5 23.07 -23.94 5.90
N THR A 6 23.28 -24.66 7.01
CA THR A 6 22.24 -24.99 8.00
C THR A 6 22.02 -23.83 8.98
N THR A 7 21.91 -22.60 8.47
CA THR A 7 21.56 -21.47 9.34
C THR A 7 20.04 -21.35 9.46
N PRO A 8 19.49 -21.19 10.68
CA PRO A 8 18.05 -21.08 10.88
C PRO A 8 17.48 -19.91 10.07
N PHE A 9 16.34 -20.16 9.42
CA PHE A 9 15.65 -19.16 8.61
C PHE A 9 15.25 -17.97 9.48
N ASN A 10 15.86 -16.81 9.21
CA ASN A 10 15.57 -15.56 9.89
C ASN A 10 15.25 -14.50 8.84
N PRO A 11 13.99 -14.02 8.76
CA PRO A 11 13.56 -13.11 7.69
C PRO A 11 14.24 -11.73 7.74
N ARG A 12 14.89 -11.37 8.85
CA ARG A 12 15.63 -10.11 9.01
C ARG A 12 17.12 -10.27 8.73
N LYS A 13 17.61 -11.49 8.53
CA LYS A 13 19.03 -11.77 8.32
C LYS A 13 19.40 -11.52 6.85
N ARG A 14 20.25 -10.52 6.61
CA ARG A 14 20.86 -10.32 5.28
C ARG A 14 21.85 -11.45 5.03
N LEU A 15 21.66 -12.19 3.94
CA LEU A 15 22.60 -13.22 3.53
C LEU A 15 23.72 -12.58 2.68
N SER A 16 24.94 -13.10 2.82
CA SER A 16 26.11 -12.63 2.07
C SER A 16 26.50 -13.63 1.00
N ILE A 17 26.96 -13.14 -0.16
CA ILE A 17 27.39 -13.95 -1.31
C ILE A 17 28.60 -14.82 -0.94
N LEU A 18 29.48 -14.33 -0.05
CA LEU A 18 30.68 -15.08 0.36
C LEU A 18 30.33 -16.36 1.12
N THR A 19 29.23 -16.35 1.89
CA THR A 19 28.82 -17.49 2.72
C THR A 19 27.69 -18.32 2.10
N ASN A 20 27.03 -17.82 1.05
CA ASN A 20 25.91 -18.49 0.39
C ASN A 20 26.10 -18.37 -1.13
N THR A 21 26.69 -19.40 -1.73
CA THR A 21 27.12 -19.40 -3.14
C THR A 21 25.96 -19.24 -4.12
N THR A 22 24.77 -19.73 -3.79
CA THR A 22 23.55 -19.57 -4.61
C THR A 22 23.16 -18.11 -4.80
N LEU A 23 23.43 -17.23 -3.83
CA LEU A 23 23.09 -15.81 -3.94
C LEU A 23 23.80 -15.11 -5.10
N GLY A 24 24.99 -15.58 -5.51
CA GLY A 24 25.68 -15.01 -6.66
C GLY A 24 24.89 -15.20 -7.96
N HIS A 25 24.23 -16.34 -8.10
CA HIS A 25 23.33 -16.61 -9.22
C HIS A 25 22.09 -15.71 -9.15
N ASP A 26 21.45 -15.63 -7.98
CA ASP A 26 20.24 -14.82 -7.76
C ASP A 26 20.48 -13.34 -8.02
N VAL A 27 21.61 -12.80 -7.55
CA VAL A 27 22.02 -11.40 -7.77
C VAL A 27 22.22 -11.14 -9.27
N SER A 28 22.94 -12.03 -9.96
CA SER A 28 23.15 -11.91 -11.41
C SER A 28 21.84 -11.98 -12.19
N ALA A 29 20.93 -12.89 -11.80
CA ALA A 29 19.60 -13.01 -12.39
C ALA A 29 18.76 -11.75 -12.12
N ALA A 30 18.79 -11.21 -10.90
CA ALA A 30 18.09 -9.98 -10.54
C ALA A 30 18.59 -8.78 -11.35
N PHE A 31 19.90 -8.64 -11.57
CA PHE A 31 20.46 -7.59 -12.44
C PHE A 31 20.04 -7.77 -13.91
N LYS A 32 20.01 -8.99 -14.43
CA LYS A 32 19.52 -9.25 -15.80
C LYS A 32 18.02 -8.96 -15.93
N ALA A 33 17.22 -9.32 -14.92
CA ALA A 33 15.79 -9.05 -14.90
C ALA A 33 15.47 -7.56 -14.72
N SER A 34 16.26 -6.82 -13.92
CA SER A 34 16.06 -5.38 -13.72
C SER A 34 16.30 -4.56 -14.98
N ALA A 35 17.15 -5.04 -15.91
CA ALA A 35 17.32 -4.43 -17.22
C ALA A 35 16.04 -4.49 -18.08
N SER A 36 15.16 -5.46 -17.83
CA SER A 36 13.86 -5.58 -18.50
C SER A 36 12.77 -4.72 -17.84
N LEU A 37 13.04 -4.16 -16.65
CA LEU A 37 12.19 -3.18 -15.97
C LEU A 37 12.58 -1.74 -16.38
N SER A 38 12.82 -1.52 -17.68
CA SER A 38 12.83 -0.18 -18.24
C SER A 38 11.44 0.42 -18.10
N ARG A 39 11.25 1.19 -17.01
CA ARG A 39 10.20 2.18 -16.74
C ARG A 39 9.21 2.42 -17.89
N SER A 40 8.25 1.52 -18.12
CA SER A 40 7.05 1.88 -18.89
C SER A 40 6.19 2.78 -18.00
N SER A 41 6.62 4.04 -17.89
CA SER A 41 5.91 5.13 -17.23
C SER A 41 4.72 5.54 -18.09
N SER A 42 3.66 4.74 -18.05
CA SER A 42 2.37 5.09 -18.64
C SER A 42 1.21 4.74 -17.71
N PHE A 43 1.38 5.00 -16.41
CA PHE A 43 0.25 5.14 -15.50
C PHE A 43 0.00 6.62 -15.30
N ASN A 44 -0.90 7.17 -16.10
CA ASN A 44 -1.51 8.46 -15.78
C ASN A 44 -2.43 8.21 -14.58
N GLU A 45 -1.97 8.53 -13.38
CA GLU A 45 -2.82 8.52 -12.18
C GLU A 45 -3.97 9.51 -12.43
N THR A 46 -5.19 8.98 -12.54
CA THR A 46 -6.38 9.82 -12.59
C THR A 46 -6.68 10.23 -11.16
N PRO A 47 -6.70 11.53 -10.82
CA PRO A 47 -7.07 11.97 -9.47
C PRO A 47 -8.43 11.40 -9.08
N ALA A 48 -8.58 10.98 -7.82
CA ALA A 48 -9.86 10.48 -7.32
C ALA A 48 -10.92 11.60 -7.39
N PRO A 49 -12.19 11.28 -7.69
CA PRO A 49 -13.27 12.25 -7.62
C PRO A 49 -13.49 12.73 -6.18
N PRO A 50 -13.94 13.98 -5.97
CA PRO A 50 -14.31 14.46 -4.63
C PRO A 50 -15.48 13.64 -4.06
N PRO A 51 -15.61 13.54 -2.72
CA PRO A 51 -16.77 12.91 -2.10
C PRO A 51 -18.04 13.69 -2.44
N SER A 52 -19.16 12.99 -2.61
CA SER A 52 -20.46 13.63 -2.80
C SER A 52 -20.81 14.54 -1.61
N PRO A 53 -21.43 15.71 -1.85
CA PRO A 53 -21.98 16.52 -0.78
C PRO A 53 -22.95 15.71 0.09
N VAL A 54 -22.90 15.93 1.40
CA VAL A 54 -23.90 15.37 2.32
C VAL A 54 -25.07 16.34 2.41
N ASP A 55 -26.26 15.90 2.02
CA ASP A 55 -27.49 16.67 2.18
C ASP A 55 -27.97 16.58 3.64
N PHE A 56 -27.52 17.54 4.46
CA PHE A 56 -28.08 17.77 5.80
C PHE A 56 -29.41 18.55 5.72
N SER A 57 -30.35 18.07 4.91
CA SER A 57 -31.74 18.50 4.98
C SER A 57 -32.47 17.58 5.95
N PHE A 58 -32.43 17.92 7.23
CA PHE A 58 -33.37 17.34 8.18
C PHE A 58 -34.70 18.08 8.00
N PRO A 59 -35.84 17.37 7.81
CA PRO A 59 -37.12 18.01 8.06
C PRO A 59 -37.08 18.52 9.50
N SER A 60 -37.08 19.84 9.66
CA SER A 60 -37.12 20.47 10.98
C SER A 60 -38.43 20.09 11.63
N THR A 61 -38.41 19.11 12.52
CA THR A 61 -39.55 18.81 13.39
C THR A 61 -39.04 18.35 14.75
N PRO A 62 -39.65 18.75 15.89
CA PRO A 62 -40.60 19.83 16.12
C PRO A 62 -40.08 20.81 17.19
N THR A 63 -40.33 22.12 17.06
CA THR A 63 -40.17 23.04 18.20
C THR A 63 -41.37 22.84 19.12
N GLU A 64 -41.30 21.85 20.01
CA GLU A 64 -42.28 21.70 21.09
C GLU A 64 -41.92 22.63 22.27
N SER A 65 -42.93 23.40 22.69
CA SER A 65 -43.05 24.25 23.89
C SER A 65 -42.37 25.63 23.87
N VAL A 66 -43.17 26.71 23.73
CA VAL A 66 -43.60 27.59 24.84
C VAL A 66 -44.89 28.34 24.45
N ARG A 67 -45.92 28.10 25.27
CA ARG A 67 -47.11 28.92 25.64
C ARG A 67 -47.39 30.26 24.94
N GLU A 68 -48.62 30.36 24.44
CA GLU A 68 -49.66 31.35 24.80
C GLU A 68 -49.39 32.85 24.60
N GLY A 69 -50.22 33.50 23.76
CA GLY A 69 -50.28 34.95 23.64
C GLY A 69 -51.00 35.43 22.37
N SER A 70 -52.24 34.98 22.13
CA SER A 70 -53.11 35.60 21.12
C SER A 70 -53.58 36.97 21.64
N ASN A 71 -53.38 38.01 20.83
CA ASN A 71 -53.98 39.32 21.01
C ASN A 71 -55.36 39.37 20.33
#